data_AF-A0A2J6MZJ6-F1
#
_entry.id   AF-A0A2J6MZJ6-F1
#
_cell.length_a   1.000
_cell.length_b   1.000
_cell.length_c   1.000
_cell.angle_alpha   90.00
_cell.angle_beta   90.00
_cell.angle_gamma   90.00
#
_symmetry.space_group_name_H-M   'P 1'
#
loop_
_entity.id
_entity.type
_entity.pdbx_description
1 polymer ?
#
loop_
_entity_poly.entity_id
_entity_poly.type
_entity_poly.pdbx_seq_one_letter_code
_entity_poly.pdbx_strand_id
1 'polypeptide(L)'
;MPPNKRAARAIRILKDFLKKHMKLEARKEGEEEEEEPKKLIITNEVNEKIWSRGIEKPPRKIRVRAAKDKDGNVTVYLAEGD
;
A
#
# COMPACT_ATOMS: atom_id res chain seq x y z
N MET A 1 -10.78 -4.16 -17.17
CA MET A 1 -9.40 -3.62 -17.20
C MET A 1 -8.59 -4.47 -18.18
N PRO A 2 -7.86 -3.86 -19.14
CA PRO A 2 -6.90 -4.57 -19.97
C PRO A 2 -5.92 -5.41 -19.13
N PRO A 3 -5.51 -6.62 -19.59
CA PRO A 3 -4.60 -7.50 -18.84
C PRO A 3 -3.31 -6.80 -18.43
N ASN A 4 -2.72 -6.01 -19.34
CA ASN A 4 -1.51 -5.22 -19.14
C ASN A 4 -1.62 -4.07 -18.10
N LYS A 5 -2.76 -3.90 -17.41
CA LYS A 5 -2.88 -2.88 -16.35
C LYS A 5 -3.30 -3.48 -15.00
N ARG A 6 -3.38 -4.81 -14.89
CA ARG A 6 -3.88 -5.46 -13.66
C ARG A 6 -2.91 -5.34 -12.50
N ALA A 7 -1.62 -5.59 -12.69
CA ALA A 7 -0.61 -5.43 -11.63
C ALA A 7 -0.55 -3.97 -11.12
N ALA A 8 -0.51 -2.99 -12.03
CA ALA A 8 -0.57 -1.58 -11.66
C ALA A 8 -1.85 -1.22 -10.88
N ARG A 9 -2.99 -1.83 -11.23
CA ARG A 9 -4.24 -1.64 -10.47
C ARG A 9 -4.19 -2.32 -9.09
N ALA A 10 -3.56 -3.48 -8.96
CA ALA A 10 -3.39 -4.16 -7.67
C ALA A 10 -2.61 -3.29 -6.67
N ILE A 11 -1.55 -2.61 -7.13
CA ILE A 11 -0.81 -1.65 -6.31
C ILE A 11 -1.70 -0.48 -5.87
N ARG A 12 -2.53 0.06 -6.78
CA ARG A 12 -3.48 1.13 -6.41
C ARG A 12 -4.48 0.66 -5.35
N ILE A 13 -5.06 -0.52 -5.53
CA ILE A 13 -6.00 -1.12 -4.55
C ILE A 13 -5.30 -1.31 -3.20
N LEU A 14 -4.04 -1.74 -3.18
CA LEU A 14 -3.27 -1.86 -1.94
C LEU A 14 -3.08 -0.50 -1.26
N LYS A 15 -2.71 0.53 -2.03
CA LYS A 15 -2.58 1.91 -1.51
C LYS A 15 -3.90 2.41 -0.94
N ASP A 16 -5.00 2.23 -1.65
CA ASP A 16 -6.34 2.64 -1.22
C ASP A 16 -6.78 1.88 0.04
N PHE A 17 -6.48 0.58 0.11
CA PHE A 17 -6.76 -0.24 1.29
C PHE A 17 -6.03 0.30 2.52
N LEU A 18 -4.73 0.57 2.41
CA LEU A 18 -3.93 1.10 3.51
C LEU A 18 -4.36 2.52 3.89
N LYS A 19 -4.64 3.36 2.91
CA LYS A 19 -5.16 4.72 3.10
C LYS A 19 -6.44 4.71 3.95
N LYS A 20 -7.37 3.80 3.63
CA LYS A 20 -8.65 3.63 4.35
C LYS A 20 -8.46 3.03 5.74
N HIS A 21 -7.66 1.98 5.89
CA HIS A 21 -7.55 1.22 7.15
C HIS A 21 -6.59 1.85 8.16
N MET A 22 -5.54 2.53 7.69
CA MET A 22 -4.60 3.26 8.56
C MET A 22 -5.03 4.70 8.82
N LYS A 23 -6.19 5.12 8.30
CA LYS A 23 -6.75 6.49 8.41
C LYS A 23 -5.75 7.58 8.03
N LEU A 24 -4.96 7.35 6.98
CA LEU A 24 -3.96 8.31 6.51
C LEU A 24 -4.60 9.62 6.00
N GLU A 25 -5.83 9.55 5.48
CA GLU A 25 -6.61 10.69 4.97
C GLU A 25 -7.40 11.46 6.04
N ALA A 26 -7.72 10.84 7.18
CA ALA A 26 -8.70 11.38 8.13
C ALA A 26 -8.16 12.53 9.00
N ARG A 27 -7.03 13.15 8.61
CA ARG A 27 -6.49 14.35 9.25
C ARG A 27 -6.55 15.56 8.30
N LYS A 28 -7.64 15.65 7.53
CA LYS A 28 -7.96 16.84 6.71
C LYS A 28 -9.38 17.30 6.97
N GLU A 29 -9.69 17.58 8.22
CA GLU A 29 -10.72 18.55 8.60
C GLU A 29 -10.19 19.32 9.81
N GLY A 30 -9.44 20.41 9.58
CA GLY A 30 -9.21 21.45 10.61
C GLY A 30 -7.79 21.76 11.09
N GLU A 31 -6.72 21.09 10.61
CA GLU A 31 -5.34 21.44 11.00
C GLU A 31 -4.58 21.97 9.75
N GLU A 32 -4.55 23.31 9.64
CA GLU A 32 -3.50 24.04 8.94
C GLU A 32 -2.21 23.81 9.72
N GLU A 33 -1.33 22.92 9.27
CA GLU A 33 0.10 23.01 9.55
C GLU A 33 0.82 21.96 8.71
N GLU A 34 2.03 22.31 8.31
CA GLU A 34 2.91 21.68 7.34
C GLU A 34 3.43 20.30 7.81
N GLU A 35 2.56 19.37 8.18
CA GLU A 35 2.97 17.98 8.43
C GLU A 35 3.28 17.31 7.10
N GLU A 36 4.54 16.96 6.90
CA GLU A 36 5.09 16.22 5.76
C GLU A 36 4.08 15.19 5.22
N PRO A 37 3.91 15.08 3.88
CA PRO A 37 2.91 14.18 3.31
C PRO A 37 3.16 12.76 3.82
N LYS A 38 2.32 12.30 4.76
CA LYS A 38 2.46 10.99 5.44
C LYS A 38 2.87 9.93 4.44
N LYS A 39 4.13 9.48 4.55
CA LYS A 39 4.75 8.73 3.47
C LYS A 39 4.32 7.27 3.57
N LEU A 40 3.63 6.79 2.55
CA LEU A 40 3.32 5.37 2.41
C LEU A 40 4.51 4.67 1.75
N ILE A 41 5.29 3.96 2.56
CA ILE A 41 6.49 3.26 2.12
C ILE A 41 6.11 1.79 1.88
N ILE A 42 6.08 1.40 0.62
CA ILE A 42 5.88 0.01 0.22
C ILE A 42 7.27 -0.61 0.05
N THR A 43 7.56 -1.66 0.81
CA THR A 43 8.81 -2.41 0.64
C THR A 43 8.84 -3.11 -0.73
N ASN A 44 10.04 -3.31 -1.25
CA ASN A 44 10.21 -3.92 -2.57
C ASN A 44 9.64 -5.36 -2.61
N GLU A 45 9.73 -6.11 -1.52
CA GLU A 45 9.18 -7.48 -1.40
C GLU A 45 7.69 -7.56 -1.75
N VAL A 46 6.89 -6.60 -1.27
CA VAL A 46 5.46 -6.54 -1.57
C VAL A 46 5.24 -6.25 -3.04
N ASN A 47 6.03 -5.35 -3.62
CA ASN A 47 5.97 -5.04 -5.04
C ASN A 47 6.33 -6.28 -5.88
N GLU A 48 7.48 -6.91 -5.61
CA GLU A 48 7.92 -8.13 -6.30
C GLU A 48 6.89 -9.25 -6.22
N LYS A 49 6.25 -9.44 -5.05
CA LYS A 49 5.19 -10.44 -4.92
C LYS A 49 4.00 -10.13 -5.82
N ILE A 50 3.60 -8.87 -5.94
CA ILE A 50 2.51 -8.44 -6.84
C ILE A 50 2.89 -8.69 -8.31
N TRP A 51 4.16 -8.46 -8.68
CA TRP A 51 4.66 -8.63 -10.05
C TRP A 51 5.18 -10.04 -10.37
N SER A 52 5.23 -10.95 -9.39
CA SER A 52 5.81 -12.31 -9.53
C SER A 52 5.20 -13.16 -10.66
N ARG A 53 3.94 -12.90 -11.03
CA ARG A 53 3.20 -13.60 -12.08
C ARG A 53 3.03 -12.76 -13.36
N GLY A 54 3.80 -11.68 -13.47
CA GLY A 54 3.73 -10.72 -14.55
C GLY A 54 2.55 -9.74 -14.43
N ILE A 55 2.42 -8.89 -15.45
CA ILE A 55 1.48 -7.77 -15.47
C ILE A 55 0.00 -8.19 -15.56
N GLU A 56 -0.25 -9.36 -16.16
CA GLU A 56 -1.58 -9.88 -16.49
C GLU A 56 -2.26 -10.64 -15.36
N LYS A 57 -1.47 -11.28 -14.48
CA LYS A 57 -1.99 -12.23 -13.48
C LYS A 57 -1.48 -11.94 -12.07
N PRO A 58 -1.68 -10.72 -11.53
CA PRO A 58 -1.29 -10.44 -10.14
C PRO A 58 -1.98 -11.42 -9.17
N PRO A 59 -1.36 -11.78 -8.04
CA PRO A 59 -1.97 -12.64 -7.02
C PRO A 59 -3.34 -12.11 -6.54
N ARG A 60 -4.31 -13.01 -6.34
CA ARG A 60 -5.68 -12.63 -5.93
C ARG A 60 -5.75 -12.10 -4.49
N LYS A 61 -4.87 -12.59 -3.62
CA LYS A 61 -4.77 -12.20 -2.21
C LYS A 61 -3.30 -12.08 -1.86
N ILE A 62 -2.96 -11.06 -1.09
CA ILE A 62 -1.64 -10.87 -0.51
C ILE A 62 -1.84 -10.50 0.96
N ARG A 63 -1.13 -11.19 1.85
CA ARG A 63 -1.10 -10.82 3.26
C ARG A 63 0.03 -9.81 3.42
N VAL A 64 -0.27 -8.69 4.06
CA VAL A 64 0.70 -7.63 4.33
C VAL A 64 0.68 -7.29 5.81
N ARG A 65 1.86 -6.98 6.34
CA ARG A 65 2.02 -6.43 7.69
C ARG A 65 2.27 -4.94 7.53
N ALA A 66 1.39 -4.11 8.07
CA ALA A 66 1.58 -2.67 8.10
C ALA A 66 2.10 -2.25 9.48
N ALA A 67 3.20 -1.51 9.51
CA ALA A 67 3.72 -0.86 10.72
C ALA A 67 3.50 0.64 10.59
N LYS A 68 3.03 1.28 11.66
CA LYS A 68 2.91 2.73 11.76
C LYS A 68 4.02 3.25 12.67
N ASP A 69 4.88 4.10 12.14
CA ASP A 69 5.96 4.72 12.89
C ASP A 69 5.45 5.95 13.66
N LYS A 70 6.24 6.40 14.65
CA LYS A 70 5.92 7.57 15.49
C LYS A 70 5.71 8.84 14.67
N ASP A 71 6.41 8.96 13.55
CA ASP A 71 6.32 10.07 12.59
C ASP A 71 5.08 9.98 11.67
N GLY A 72 4.19 9.01 11.90
CA GLY A 72 2.96 8.85 11.11
C GLY A 72 3.16 8.19 9.74
N ASN A 73 4.39 7.77 9.43
CA ASN A 73 4.72 6.98 8.24
C ASN A 73 4.18 5.55 8.37
N VAL A 74 3.70 5.00 7.25
CA VAL A 74 3.19 3.64 7.19
C VAL A 74 4.09 2.82 6.28
N THR A 75 4.77 1.84 6.88
CA THR A 75 5.65 0.91 6.18
C THR A 75 4.95 -0.44 6.02
N VAL A 76 4.90 -0.92 4.78
CA VAL A 76 4.20 -2.16 4.41
C VAL A 76 5.22 -3.25 4.11
N TYR A 77 5.17 -4.32 4.88
CA TYR A 77 5.99 -5.51 4.73
C TYR A 77 5.18 -6.66 4.15
N LEU A 78 5.86 -7.56 3.43
CA LEU A 78 5.24 -8.81 2.99
C LEU A 78 5.04 -9.68 4.23
N ALA A 79 3.79 -10.02 4.54
CA ALA A 79 3.54 -11.06 5.52
C ALA A 79 3.65 -12.38 4.78
N GLU A 80 4.88 -12.90 4.67
CA GLU A 80 5.10 -14.29 4.31
C GLU A 80 4.41 -15.13 5.38
N GLY A 81 3.32 -15.78 4.99
CA GLY A 81 2.59 -16.67 5.87
C GLY A 81 3.33 -17.98 6.02
N ASP A 82 3.38 -18.48 7.25
CA ASP A 82 3.10 -19.90 7.54
C ASP A 82 2.06 -20.51 6.58
#